data_AF-A0A397AIF5-F1
#
_entry.id   AF-A0A397AIF5-F1
#
_cell.length_a   1.000
_cell.length_b   1.000
_cell.length_c   1.000
_cell.angle_alpha   90.00
_cell.angle_beta   90.00
_cell.angle_gamma   90.00
#
_symmetry.space_group_name_H-M   'P 1'
#
loop_
_entity.id
_entity.type
_entity.pdbx_description
1 polymer ?
#
loop_
_entity_poly.entity_id
_entity_poly.type
_entity_poly.pdbx_seq_one_letter_code
_entity_poly.pdbx_strand_id
1 'polypeptide(L)'
;MYRQRKQWTRDFDAVGEAYWNNAPGIPPTSSAIIYLVHSTHSSYASTAALALSPLTAASASKTLLGDPIASWWLPNLKTLRSYTFSIKYAWLLEQLSLVYTGHTKIEVRRAALMPMSLKLLGEIKPDNLCTKTKITLLGESAIDAGGVSREWYTLVTKAIFEADEGLFMVANKDDQSFFINPNSERDHGPNHLADFQAIGRLLGRAIIDGQVLPFHFCVPLFKMLLGYPISIEDIRYLDPTVYSSLTYIRDCDDV
;
A
#
# COMPACT_ATOMS: atom_id res chain seq x y z
N MET A 1 20.51 -7.98 1.66
CA MET A 1 19.54 -8.89 2.32
C MET A 1 18.58 -9.45 1.26
N TYR A 2 18.52 -10.78 1.07
CA TYR A 2 17.59 -11.40 0.12
C TYR A 2 16.17 -11.26 0.66
N ARG A 3 15.39 -10.30 0.15
CA ARG A 3 13.98 -10.13 0.53
C ARG A 3 13.21 -11.35 -0.03
N GLN A 4 12.73 -12.23 0.84
CA GLN A 4 11.94 -13.42 0.46
C GLN A 4 10.51 -13.02 0.03
N ARG A 5 10.40 -12.19 -1.01
CA ARG A 5 9.15 -11.57 -1.50
C ARG A 5 8.17 -12.57 -2.14
N LYS A 6 8.57 -13.83 -2.30
CA LYS A 6 7.79 -14.88 -2.98
C LYS A 6 7.30 -15.98 -2.03
N GLN A 7 7.43 -15.81 -0.72
CA GLN A 7 7.02 -16.82 0.26
C GLN A 7 5.56 -17.25 0.08
N TRP A 8 4.67 -16.27 -0.14
CA TRP A 8 3.25 -16.53 -0.40
C TRP A 8 2.90 -16.07 -1.81
N THR A 9 2.09 -16.88 -2.49
CA THR A 9 1.47 -16.53 -3.76
C THR A 9 0.00 -16.87 -3.71
N ARG A 10 -0.83 -16.00 -4.31
CA ARG A 10 -2.23 -16.30 -4.57
C ARG A 10 -2.32 -17.10 -5.88
N ASP A 11 -3.06 -18.20 -5.87
CA ASP A 11 -3.29 -19.05 -7.04
C ASP A 11 -4.75 -19.50 -7.09
N PHE A 12 -5.14 -20.18 -8.17
CA PHE A 12 -6.51 -20.65 -8.42
C PHE A 12 -6.51 -22.09 -8.87
N ASP A 13 -7.48 -22.86 -8.40
CA ASP A 13 -7.64 -24.26 -8.80
C ASP A 13 -8.34 -24.38 -10.16
N ALA A 14 -8.56 -25.62 -10.62
CA ALA A 14 -9.21 -25.88 -11.91
C ALA A 14 -10.66 -25.41 -11.99
N VAL A 15 -11.29 -25.14 -10.84
CA VAL A 15 -12.69 -24.70 -10.71
C VAL A 15 -12.77 -23.17 -10.52
N GLY A 16 -11.62 -22.49 -10.36
CA GLY A 16 -11.51 -21.05 -10.22
C GLY A 16 -11.49 -20.55 -8.77
N GLU A 17 -11.41 -21.46 -7.79
CA GLU A 17 -11.34 -21.11 -6.38
C GLU A 17 -9.94 -20.63 -6.00
N ALA A 18 -9.87 -19.50 -5.29
CA ALA A 18 -8.62 -18.90 -4.87
C ALA A 18 -8.02 -19.64 -3.68
N TYR A 19 -6.70 -19.84 -3.68
CA TYR A 19 -5.98 -20.37 -2.53
C TYR A 19 -4.61 -19.73 -2.37
N TRP A 20 -4.05 -19.87 -1.17
CA TRP A 20 -2.68 -19.46 -0.85
C TRP A 20 -1.71 -20.61 -1.08
N ASN A 21 -0.67 -20.36 -1.86
CA ASN A 21 0.43 -21.28 -2.08
C ASN A 21 1.70 -20.74 -1.43
N ASN A 22 2.39 -21.60 -0.67
CA ASN A 22 3.67 -21.29 -0.05
C ASN A 22 4.82 -21.76 -0.96
N ALA A 23 5.85 -20.93 -1.13
CA ALA A 23 7.00 -21.29 -1.96
C ALA A 23 7.73 -22.54 -1.42
N PRO A 24 8.09 -23.50 -2.30
CA PRO A 24 8.80 -24.71 -1.90
C PRO A 24 10.15 -24.38 -1.27
N GLY A 25 10.48 -25.05 -0.16
CA GLY A 25 11.73 -24.86 0.58
C GLY A 25 11.68 -23.79 1.68
N ILE A 26 10.56 -23.06 1.83
CA ILE A 26 10.26 -22.30 3.04
C ILE A 26 9.15 -23.06 3.74
N PRO A 27 9.46 -24.08 4.56
CA PRO A 27 8.41 -24.69 5.37
C PRO A 27 7.73 -23.54 6.13
N PRO A 28 6.38 -23.44 6.15
CA PRO A 28 5.79 -22.82 7.32
C PRO A 28 6.41 -23.61 8.46
N THR A 29 7.25 -22.99 9.29
CA THR A 29 7.69 -23.61 10.53
C THR A 29 6.41 -24.21 11.12
N SER A 30 6.37 -25.51 11.43
CA SER A 30 5.09 -26.21 11.59
C SER A 30 4.22 -25.67 12.74
N SER A 31 4.76 -24.70 13.50
CA SER A 31 4.17 -23.89 14.56
C SER A 31 3.96 -22.39 14.21
N ALA A 32 4.33 -21.91 13.03
CA ALA A 32 4.24 -20.50 12.66
C ALA A 32 2.79 -20.11 12.38
N ILE A 33 2.25 -19.30 13.29
CA ILE A 33 0.94 -18.70 13.12
C ILE A 33 1.06 -17.63 12.03
N ILE A 34 0.38 -17.88 10.91
CA ILE A 34 0.31 -16.95 9.78
C ILE A 34 -1.03 -16.23 9.86
N TYR A 35 -0.99 -14.93 9.70
CA TYR A 35 -2.15 -14.07 9.83
C TYR A 35 -2.44 -13.30 8.55
N LEU A 36 -3.66 -12.82 8.43
CA LEU A 36 -4.02 -11.75 7.51
C LEU A 36 -4.55 -10.56 8.30
N VAL A 37 -4.24 -9.38 7.77
CA VAL A 37 -4.90 -8.15 8.18
C VAL A 37 -6.07 -7.96 7.23
N HIS A 38 -7.26 -7.75 7.77
CA HIS A 38 -8.46 -7.45 6.99
C HIS A 38 -9.37 -6.47 7.74
N SER A 39 -10.21 -5.76 7.00
CA SER A 39 -11.33 -5.01 7.56
C SER A 39 -12.39 -5.96 8.09
N THR A 40 -12.95 -5.67 9.26
CA THR A 40 -14.12 -6.35 9.81
C THR A 40 -15.45 -5.74 9.32
N HIS A 41 -15.39 -4.59 8.65
CA HIS A 41 -16.56 -3.88 8.11
C HIS A 41 -16.56 -3.85 6.59
N SER A 42 -17.77 -3.87 6.01
CA SER A 42 -18.02 -3.75 4.57
C SER A 42 -17.54 -2.40 4.02
N SER A 43 -17.15 -2.41 2.74
CA SER A 43 -16.64 -1.32 1.89
C SER A 43 -17.39 0.01 1.87
N TYR A 44 -18.54 0.12 2.54
CA TYR A 44 -19.35 1.35 2.63
C TYR A 44 -19.21 2.12 3.95
N ALA A 45 -18.48 1.61 4.94
CA ALA A 45 -18.26 2.31 6.20
C ALA A 45 -17.23 3.44 6.06
N SER A 46 -17.48 4.58 6.72
CA SER A 46 -16.55 5.72 6.78
C SER A 46 -15.25 5.40 7.54
N THR A 47 -15.29 4.39 8.40
CA THR A 47 -14.15 3.87 9.17
C THR A 47 -14.16 2.35 9.14
N ALA A 48 -13.02 1.73 8.82
CA ALA A 48 -12.83 0.30 8.82
C ALA A 48 -11.95 -0.11 10.00
N ALA A 49 -12.50 -0.91 10.93
CA ALA A 49 -11.69 -1.57 11.95
C ALA A 49 -10.89 -2.71 11.29
N LEU A 50 -9.57 -2.71 11.51
CA LEU A 50 -8.70 -3.77 11.03
C LEU A 50 -8.58 -4.86 12.10
N ALA A 51 -8.69 -6.11 11.68
CA ALA A 51 -8.45 -7.27 12.52
C ALA A 51 -7.31 -8.12 11.97
N LEU A 52 -6.62 -8.80 12.89
CA LEU A 52 -5.64 -9.83 12.60
C LEU A 52 -6.31 -11.19 12.79
N SER A 53 -6.44 -11.98 11.72
CA SER A 53 -7.05 -13.31 11.79
C SER A 53 -6.15 -14.39 11.20
N PRO A 54 -6.24 -15.65 11.67
CA PRO A 54 -5.46 -16.75 11.11
C PRO A 54 -5.69 -16.92 9.61
N LEU A 55 -4.66 -17.34 8.89
CA LEU A 55 -4.75 -17.62 7.46
C LEU A 55 -5.77 -18.74 7.19
N THR A 56 -6.75 -18.46 6.32
CA THR A 56 -7.76 -19.45 5.87
C THR A 56 -7.75 -19.56 4.35
N ALA A 57 -8.22 -20.69 3.79
CA ALA A 57 -8.35 -20.83 2.34
C ALA A 57 -9.25 -19.74 1.72
N ALA A 58 -10.39 -19.46 2.37
CA ALA A 58 -11.37 -18.44 1.94
C ALA A 58 -10.83 -17.00 1.94
N SER A 59 -9.69 -16.75 2.59
CA SER A 59 -9.07 -15.43 2.59
C SER A 59 -8.33 -15.10 1.29
N ALA A 60 -7.99 -16.10 0.48
CA ALA A 60 -7.28 -15.91 -0.78
C ALA A 60 -8.15 -15.20 -1.84
N SER A 61 -9.48 -15.25 -1.72
CA SER A 61 -10.43 -14.62 -2.63
C SER A 61 -10.87 -13.22 -2.19
N LYS A 62 -10.28 -12.65 -1.15
CA LYS A 62 -10.70 -11.36 -0.57
C LYS A 62 -9.61 -10.28 -0.62
N THR A 63 -10.03 -9.03 -0.72
CA THR A 63 -9.16 -7.86 -0.55
C THR A 63 -8.89 -7.57 0.93
N LEU A 64 -8.00 -6.61 1.22
CA LEU A 64 -7.82 -6.07 2.58
C LEU A 64 -9.14 -5.58 3.18
N LEU A 65 -10.05 -5.05 2.37
CA LEU A 65 -11.35 -4.55 2.84
C LEU A 65 -12.41 -5.65 3.01
N GLY A 66 -12.05 -6.91 2.73
CA GLY A 66 -12.97 -8.05 2.82
C GLY A 66 -13.85 -8.26 1.60
N ASP A 67 -13.75 -7.39 0.58
CA ASP A 67 -14.49 -7.53 -0.67
C ASP A 67 -13.95 -8.70 -1.50
N PRO A 68 -14.80 -9.41 -2.25
CA PRO A 68 -14.35 -10.46 -3.16
C PRO A 68 -13.47 -9.86 -4.27
N ILE A 69 -12.38 -10.55 -4.58
CA ILE A 69 -11.55 -10.23 -5.74
C ILE A 69 -12.35 -10.60 -6.99
N ALA A 70 -12.41 -9.68 -7.96
CA ALA A 70 -13.17 -9.89 -9.17
C ALA A 70 -12.71 -11.15 -9.93
N SER A 71 -13.63 -12.04 -10.26
CA SER A 71 -13.33 -13.35 -10.87
C SER A 71 -12.64 -13.23 -12.24
N TRP A 72 -12.94 -12.19 -13.02
CA TRP A 72 -12.30 -11.94 -14.31
C TRP A 72 -10.80 -11.64 -14.20
N TRP A 73 -10.33 -11.17 -13.03
CA TRP A 73 -8.93 -10.82 -12.80
C TRP A 73 -8.04 -12.05 -12.62
N LEU A 74 -8.62 -13.16 -12.15
CA LEU A 74 -7.90 -14.34 -11.68
C LEU A 74 -7.09 -15.07 -12.77
N PRO A 75 -7.63 -15.28 -14.00
CA PRO A 75 -6.84 -15.88 -15.08
C PRO A 75 -5.64 -15.02 -15.50
N ASN A 76 -5.80 -13.69 -15.49
CA ASN A 76 -4.73 -12.75 -15.84
C ASN A 76 -3.58 -12.80 -14.83
N LEU A 77 -3.89 -12.93 -13.53
CA LEU A 77 -2.86 -13.03 -12.48
C LEU A 77 -1.89 -14.20 -12.71
N LYS A 78 -2.40 -15.37 -13.10
CA LYS A 78 -1.57 -16.57 -13.30
C LYS A 78 -0.52 -16.34 -14.37
N THR A 79 -0.92 -15.75 -15.50
CA THR A 79 -0.04 -15.41 -16.61
C THR A 79 0.94 -14.31 -16.23
N LEU A 80 0.43 -13.18 -15.72
CA LEU A 80 1.22 -12.00 -15.36
C LEU A 80 2.29 -12.31 -14.30
N ARG A 81 2.02 -13.24 -13.37
CA ARG A 81 2.97 -13.64 -12.32
C ARG A 81 4.30 -14.14 -12.88
N SER A 82 4.27 -14.86 -14.00
CA SER A 82 5.47 -15.40 -14.63
C SER A 82 6.30 -14.35 -15.38
N TYR A 83 5.69 -13.20 -15.70
CA TYR A 83 6.34 -12.14 -16.45
C TYR A 83 7.28 -11.28 -15.61
N THR A 84 8.24 -10.67 -16.30
CA THR A 84 9.16 -9.68 -15.74
C THR A 84 8.38 -8.43 -15.28
N PHE A 85 9.01 -7.62 -14.43
CA PHE A 85 8.39 -6.38 -13.95
C PHE A 85 8.00 -5.44 -15.10
N SER A 86 8.87 -5.28 -16.10
CA SER A 86 8.61 -4.39 -17.25
C SER A 86 7.37 -4.79 -18.03
N ILE A 87 7.16 -6.09 -18.27
CA ILE A 87 5.96 -6.58 -18.97
C ILE A 87 4.71 -6.38 -18.12
N LYS A 88 4.77 -6.69 -16.81
CA LYS A 88 3.64 -6.43 -15.89
C LYS A 88 3.27 -4.95 -15.83
N TYR A 89 4.28 -4.08 -15.84
CA TYR A 89 4.08 -2.64 -15.82
C TYR A 89 3.47 -2.13 -17.13
N ALA A 90 3.96 -2.61 -18.28
CA ALA A 90 3.38 -2.28 -19.58
C ALA A 90 1.92 -2.72 -19.69
N TRP A 91 1.62 -3.94 -19.22
CA TRP A 91 0.26 -4.46 -19.18
C TRP A 91 -0.64 -3.60 -18.28
N LEU A 92 -0.16 -3.20 -17.10
CA LEU A 92 -0.89 -2.29 -16.21
C LEU A 92 -1.21 -0.98 -16.94
N LEU A 93 -0.21 -0.33 -17.55
CA LEU A 93 -0.40 0.94 -18.27
C LEU A 93 -1.44 0.83 -19.39
N GLU A 94 -1.46 -0.28 -20.11
CA GLU A 94 -2.48 -0.57 -21.13
C GLU A 94 -3.88 -0.60 -20.51
N GLN A 95 -4.07 -1.35 -19.41
CA GLN A 95 -5.35 -1.40 -18.71
C GLN A 95 -5.78 -0.02 -18.18
N LEU A 96 -4.85 0.74 -17.58
CA LEU A 96 -5.15 2.08 -17.07
C LEU A 96 -5.55 3.04 -18.21
N SER A 97 -4.92 2.92 -19.39
CA SER A 97 -5.22 3.78 -20.55
C SER A 97 -6.64 3.59 -21.11
N LEU A 98 -7.19 2.39 -20.98
CA LEU A 98 -8.55 2.07 -21.43
C LEU A 98 -9.63 2.60 -20.48
N VAL A 99 -9.29 2.76 -19.19
CA VAL A 99 -10.25 3.10 -18.14
C VAL A 99 -10.25 4.60 -17.81
N TYR A 100 -9.12 5.28 -17.90
CA TYR A 100 -8.97 6.64 -17.37
C TYR A 100 -8.87 7.71 -18.47
N THR A 101 -9.99 8.37 -18.75
CA THR A 101 -10.12 9.36 -19.83
C THR A 101 -10.27 10.80 -19.35
N GLY A 102 -10.53 11.03 -18.06
CA GLY A 102 -10.77 12.35 -17.45
C GLY A 102 -9.57 12.96 -16.75
N HIS A 103 -9.73 14.21 -16.29
CA HIS A 103 -8.75 14.92 -15.46
C HIS A 103 -9.40 15.54 -14.21
N THR A 104 -8.74 15.44 -13.06
CA THR A 104 -9.06 16.21 -11.85
C THR A 104 -8.06 17.33 -11.67
N LYS A 105 -8.55 18.57 -11.53
CA LYS A 105 -7.70 19.74 -11.25
C LYS A 105 -7.44 19.85 -9.75
N ILE A 106 -6.18 20.05 -9.37
CA ILE A 106 -5.76 20.35 -8.00
C ILE A 106 -4.99 21.67 -8.04
N GLU A 107 -5.50 22.67 -7.32
CA GLU A 107 -4.93 24.01 -7.25
C GLU A 107 -4.41 24.28 -5.84
N VAL A 108 -3.11 24.50 -5.71
CA VAL A 108 -2.45 24.61 -4.41
C VAL A 108 -1.48 25.78 -4.39
N ARG A 109 -1.22 26.34 -3.20
CA ARG A 109 -0.19 27.35 -2.99
C ARG A 109 1.03 26.70 -2.37
N ARG A 110 2.24 27.06 -2.83
CA ARG A 110 3.51 26.51 -2.31
C ARG A 110 3.66 26.66 -0.80
N ALA A 111 3.21 27.79 -0.23
CA ALA A 111 3.25 28.05 1.21
C ALA A 111 2.37 27.13 2.07
N ALA A 112 1.38 26.45 1.47
CA ALA A 112 0.47 25.54 2.17
C ALA A 112 0.29 24.24 1.38
N LEU A 113 1.38 23.77 0.76
CA LEU A 113 1.35 22.72 -0.27
C LEU A 113 0.71 21.44 0.25
N MET A 114 1.24 20.89 1.36
CA MET A 114 0.77 19.65 1.95
C MET A 114 -0.67 19.75 2.49
N PRO A 115 -1.02 20.69 3.39
CA PRO A 115 -2.37 20.74 3.96
C PRO A 115 -3.46 21.02 2.92
N MET A 116 -3.19 21.88 1.93
CA MET A 116 -4.13 22.09 0.83
C MET A 116 -4.28 20.84 -0.04
N SER A 117 -3.17 20.14 -0.31
CA SER A 117 -3.20 18.92 -1.11
C SER A 117 -4.01 17.82 -0.43
N LEU A 118 -3.77 17.55 0.86
CA LEU A 118 -4.51 16.53 1.59
C LEU A 118 -6.01 16.84 1.65
N LYS A 119 -6.38 18.10 1.95
CA LYS A 119 -7.78 18.53 1.91
C LYS A 119 -8.42 18.27 0.55
N LEU A 120 -7.81 18.77 -0.53
CA LEU A 120 -8.35 18.64 -1.88
C LEU A 120 -8.45 17.17 -2.31
N LEU A 121 -7.45 16.35 -1.97
CA LEU A 121 -7.44 14.91 -2.22
C LEU A 121 -8.58 14.21 -1.46
N GLY A 122 -8.84 14.60 -0.22
CA GLY A 122 -9.94 14.11 0.62
C GLY A 122 -11.34 14.50 0.09
N GLU A 123 -11.46 15.60 -0.65
CA GLU A 123 -12.73 16.09 -1.21
C GLU A 123 -13.04 15.55 -2.62
N ILE A 124 -12.10 14.82 -3.24
CA ILE A 124 -12.32 14.25 -4.58
C ILE A 124 -13.52 13.29 -4.57
N LYS A 125 -14.47 13.57 -5.46
CA LYS A 125 -15.67 12.75 -5.65
C LYS A 125 -15.31 11.34 -6.16
N PRO A 126 -16.05 10.28 -5.77
CA PRO A 126 -15.80 8.91 -6.21
C PRO A 126 -15.61 8.76 -7.73
N ASP A 127 -16.46 9.39 -8.53
CA ASP A 127 -16.42 9.35 -10.00
C ASP A 127 -15.11 9.90 -10.60
N ASN A 128 -14.41 10.74 -9.83
CA ASN A 128 -13.17 11.39 -10.24
C ASN A 128 -11.91 10.71 -9.68
N LEU A 129 -12.03 9.71 -8.80
CA LEU A 129 -10.87 9.03 -8.20
C LEU A 129 -9.97 8.39 -9.27
N CYS A 130 -10.57 7.93 -10.35
CA CYS A 130 -9.96 7.24 -11.47
C CYS A 130 -9.67 8.17 -12.66
N THR A 131 -9.17 9.39 -12.41
CA THR A 131 -8.85 10.37 -13.46
C THR A 131 -7.43 10.90 -13.30
N LYS A 132 -6.82 11.34 -14.40
CA LYS A 132 -5.47 11.93 -14.39
C LYS A 132 -5.43 13.21 -13.58
N THR A 133 -4.30 13.53 -12.96
CA THR A 133 -4.19 14.73 -12.13
C THR A 133 -3.60 15.89 -12.92
N LYS A 134 -4.24 17.06 -12.84
CA LYS A 134 -3.72 18.32 -13.39
C LYS A 134 -3.42 19.28 -12.25
N ILE A 135 -2.13 19.56 -12.02
CA ILE A 135 -1.69 20.44 -10.95
C ILE A 135 -1.58 21.88 -11.42
N THR A 136 -1.94 22.82 -10.56
CA THR A 136 -1.67 24.26 -10.74
C THR A 136 -1.15 24.84 -9.44
N LEU A 137 0.05 25.42 -9.47
CA LEU A 137 0.61 26.20 -8.38
C LEU A 137 0.08 27.64 -8.49
N LEU A 138 -0.82 28.01 -7.59
CA LEU A 138 -1.48 29.31 -7.59
C LEU A 138 -0.46 30.44 -7.34
N GLY A 139 -0.48 31.45 -8.19
CA GLY A 139 0.45 32.59 -8.12
C GLY A 139 1.80 32.35 -8.80
N GLU A 140 1.99 31.18 -9.44
CA GLU A 140 3.21 30.85 -10.18
C GLU A 140 2.90 30.70 -11.68
N SER A 141 3.76 31.26 -12.54
CA SER A 141 3.66 31.06 -13.98
C SER A 141 4.17 29.66 -14.34
N ALA A 142 3.25 28.75 -14.67
CA ALA A 142 3.61 27.41 -15.13
C ALA A 142 4.18 27.47 -16.56
N ILE A 143 5.48 27.22 -16.72
CA ILE A 143 6.15 27.15 -18.02
C ILE A 143 5.99 25.75 -18.63
N ASP A 144 5.99 24.70 -17.80
CA ASP A 144 5.78 23.30 -18.19
C ASP A 144 4.82 22.59 -17.22
N ALA A 145 3.67 22.17 -17.73
CA ALA A 145 2.66 21.47 -16.93
C ALA A 145 3.14 20.10 -16.42
N GLY A 146 4.02 19.42 -17.16
CA GLY A 146 4.58 18.13 -16.74
C GLY A 146 5.55 18.28 -15.57
N GLY A 147 6.44 19.27 -15.64
CA GLY A 147 7.35 19.65 -14.55
C GLY A 147 6.62 19.99 -13.26
N VAL A 148 5.55 20.80 -13.33
CA VAL A 148 4.76 21.20 -12.16
C VAL A 148 4.11 19.99 -11.46
N SER A 149 3.53 19.05 -12.22
CA SER A 149 2.96 17.83 -11.63
C SER A 149 4.01 17.00 -10.90
N ARG A 150 5.17 16.77 -11.53
CA ARG A 150 6.27 16.00 -10.93
C ARG A 150 6.81 16.66 -9.66
N GLU A 151 6.98 17.97 -9.69
CA GLU A 151 7.40 18.76 -8.53
C GLU A 151 6.40 18.62 -7.39
N TRP A 152 5.10 18.79 -7.67
CA TRP A 152 4.05 18.67 -6.66
C TRP A 152 4.04 17.31 -5.98
N TYR A 153 4.06 16.21 -6.75
CA TYR A 153 4.15 14.85 -6.19
C TYR A 153 5.37 14.68 -5.30
N THR A 154 6.52 15.19 -5.74
CA THR A 154 7.77 15.11 -4.97
C THR A 154 7.68 15.87 -3.66
N LEU A 155 7.22 17.12 -3.70
CA LEU A 155 7.18 18.01 -2.53
C LEU A 155 6.11 17.60 -1.52
N VAL A 156 4.88 17.28 -1.97
CA VAL A 156 3.80 16.83 -1.09
C VAL A 156 4.19 15.53 -0.40
N THR A 157 4.75 14.58 -1.14
CA THR A 157 5.21 13.31 -0.57
C THR A 157 6.29 13.55 0.48
N LYS A 158 7.31 14.36 0.18
CA LYS A 158 8.36 14.66 1.17
C LYS A 158 7.76 15.22 2.46
N ALA A 159 6.86 16.20 2.35
CA ALA A 159 6.20 16.81 3.50
C ALA A 159 5.38 15.80 4.33
N ILE A 160 4.65 14.88 3.69
CA ILE A 160 3.87 13.83 4.37
C ILE A 160 4.75 12.89 5.20
N PHE A 161 5.98 12.62 4.74
CA PHE A 161 6.91 11.68 5.36
C PHE A 161 7.94 12.35 6.27
N GLU A 162 7.85 13.66 6.50
CA GLU A 162 8.65 14.35 7.51
C GLU A 162 8.27 13.85 8.91
N ALA A 163 9.28 13.70 9.79
CA ALA A 163 9.06 13.13 11.12
C ALA A 163 8.12 13.98 11.99
N ASP A 164 8.21 15.30 11.86
CA ASP A 164 7.39 16.27 12.61
C ASP A 164 5.91 16.23 12.20
N GLU A 165 5.59 15.66 11.03
CA GLU A 165 4.21 15.52 10.56
C GLU A 165 3.46 14.41 11.31
N GLY A 166 4.17 13.45 11.91
CA GLY A 166 3.58 12.43 12.80
C GLY A 166 2.70 11.38 12.13
N LEU A 167 2.51 11.40 10.80
CA LEU A 167 1.70 10.42 10.07
C LEU A 167 2.42 9.08 9.85
N PHE A 168 3.68 9.15 9.44
CA PHE A 168 4.52 7.96 9.20
C PHE A 168 5.75 7.99 10.08
N MET A 169 6.34 6.82 10.29
CA MET A 169 7.61 6.66 10.99
C MET A 169 8.55 5.79 10.18
N VAL A 170 9.86 6.02 10.36
CA VAL A 170 10.87 5.12 9.82
C VAL A 170 10.75 3.78 10.55
N ALA A 171 10.42 2.73 9.80
CA ALA A 171 10.27 1.38 10.31
C ALA A 171 11.64 0.77 10.62
N ASN A 172 12.55 0.82 9.64
CA ASN A 172 13.89 0.28 9.75
C ASN A 172 14.92 1.35 9.35
N LYS A 173 15.87 1.62 10.24
CA LYS A 173 16.91 2.63 10.04
C LYS A 173 17.91 2.25 8.93
N ASP A 174 18.10 0.97 8.67
CA ASP A 174 19.08 0.50 7.69
C ASP A 174 18.62 0.71 6.25
N ASP A 175 17.32 0.53 5.99
CA ASP A 175 16.75 0.74 4.64
C ASP A 175 15.88 1.99 4.50
N GLN A 176 15.65 2.75 5.59
CA GLN A 176 14.87 3.98 5.61
C GLN A 176 13.45 3.81 5.04
N SER A 177 12.88 2.62 5.23
CA SER A 177 11.50 2.32 4.84
C SER A 177 10.50 2.85 5.86
N PHE A 178 9.30 3.23 5.41
CA PHE A 178 8.26 3.82 6.26
C PHE A 178 7.17 2.82 6.67
N PHE A 179 6.65 2.99 7.88
CA PHE A 179 5.41 2.38 8.37
C PHE A 179 4.45 3.47 8.88
N ILE A 180 3.18 3.12 9.06
CA ILE A 180 2.18 3.99 9.68
C ILE A 180 2.62 4.28 11.12
N ASN A 181 2.60 5.54 11.56
CA ASN A 181 2.84 5.85 12.97
C ASN A 181 1.64 5.36 13.82
N PRO A 182 1.83 4.38 14.72
CA PRO A 182 0.74 3.90 15.58
C PRO A 182 0.23 4.99 16.55
N ASN A 183 1.00 6.05 16.77
CA ASN A 183 0.61 7.20 17.58
C ASN A 183 0.15 8.41 16.75
N SER A 184 -0.19 8.23 15.46
CA SER A 184 -0.55 9.33 14.56
C SER A 184 -1.69 10.22 15.09
N GLU A 185 -2.69 9.67 15.78
CA GLU A 185 -3.75 10.49 16.41
C GLU A 185 -3.19 11.52 17.41
N ARG A 186 -2.17 11.10 18.20
CA ARG A 186 -1.51 11.96 19.19
C ARG A 186 -0.53 12.93 18.54
N ASP A 187 0.29 12.43 17.60
CA ASP A 187 1.45 13.16 17.09
C ASP A 187 1.08 14.10 15.93
N HIS A 188 0.12 13.71 15.08
CA HIS A 188 -0.40 14.51 13.96
C HIS A 188 -1.69 15.26 14.34
N GLY A 189 -2.58 14.57 15.08
CA GLY A 189 -3.84 15.12 15.55
C GLY A 189 -5.08 14.31 15.15
N PRO A 190 -6.27 14.78 15.55
CA PRO A 190 -7.51 13.99 15.46
C PRO A 190 -7.98 13.70 14.02
N ASN A 191 -7.48 14.45 13.04
CA ASN A 191 -7.86 14.27 11.63
C ASN A 191 -7.01 13.23 10.88
N HIS A 192 -6.04 12.59 11.55
CA HIS A 192 -5.07 11.69 10.91
C HIS A 192 -5.69 10.63 9.99
N LEU A 193 -6.88 10.09 10.32
CA LEU A 193 -7.57 9.10 9.46
C LEU A 193 -8.03 9.70 8.13
N ALA A 194 -8.55 10.93 8.13
CA ALA A 194 -8.95 11.63 6.91
C ALA A 194 -7.72 11.91 6.03
N ASP A 195 -6.60 12.25 6.66
CA ASP A 195 -5.33 12.48 5.97
C ASP A 195 -4.75 11.17 5.42
N PHE A 196 -4.82 10.05 6.12
CA PHE A 196 -4.47 8.73 5.55
C PHE A 196 -5.35 8.36 4.36
N GLN A 197 -6.64 8.70 4.38
CA GLN A 197 -7.51 8.50 3.22
C GLN A 197 -7.05 9.35 2.03
N ALA A 198 -6.72 10.62 2.26
CA ALA A 198 -6.19 11.52 1.23
C ALA A 198 -4.84 11.02 0.68
N ILE A 199 -3.95 10.53 1.54
CA ILE A 199 -2.68 9.91 1.16
C ILE A 199 -2.93 8.66 0.30
N GLY A 200 -3.87 7.80 0.68
CA GLY A 200 -4.25 6.64 -0.14
C GLY A 200 -4.69 7.05 -1.56
N ARG A 201 -5.44 8.15 -1.68
CA ARG A 201 -5.83 8.73 -2.98
C ARG A 201 -4.64 9.32 -3.73
N LEU A 202 -3.70 9.98 -3.05
CA LEU A 202 -2.44 10.45 -3.65
C LEU A 202 -1.66 9.29 -4.27
N LEU A 203 -1.52 8.17 -3.55
CA LEU A 203 -0.81 6.98 -4.02
C LEU A 203 -1.49 6.36 -5.24
N GLY A 204 -2.81 6.22 -5.21
CA GLY A 204 -3.58 5.73 -6.36
C GLY A 204 -3.40 6.61 -7.59
N ARG A 205 -3.45 7.94 -7.41
CA ARG A 205 -3.21 8.90 -8.49
C ARG A 205 -1.79 8.87 -9.03
N ALA A 206 -0.79 8.71 -8.17
CA ALA A 206 0.59 8.56 -8.61
C ALA A 206 0.77 7.35 -9.55
N ILE A 207 0.04 6.25 -9.31
CA ILE A 207 0.02 5.09 -10.21
C ILE A 207 -0.64 5.45 -11.55
N ILE A 208 -1.79 6.13 -11.53
CA ILE A 208 -2.52 6.56 -12.74
C ILE A 208 -1.69 7.53 -13.59
N ASP A 209 -1.01 8.46 -12.94
CA ASP A 209 -0.22 9.51 -13.58
C ASP A 209 1.22 9.06 -13.92
N GLY A 210 1.59 7.81 -13.60
CA GLY A 210 2.93 7.27 -13.85
C GLY A 210 4.05 7.97 -13.06
N GLN A 211 3.74 8.46 -11.86
CA GLN A 211 4.65 9.24 -11.03
C GLN A 211 5.39 8.35 -10.04
N VAL A 212 6.71 8.50 -10.01
CA VAL A 212 7.58 7.83 -9.03
C VAL A 212 7.74 8.75 -7.83
N LEU A 213 7.36 8.26 -6.65
CA LEU A 213 7.40 9.01 -5.41
C LEU A 213 8.70 8.75 -4.63
N PRO A 214 9.30 9.77 -3.98
CA PRO A 214 10.60 9.66 -3.32
C PRO A 214 10.55 8.99 -1.93
N PHE A 215 9.84 7.88 -1.79
CA PHE A 215 9.76 7.10 -0.56
C PHE A 215 9.52 5.62 -0.87
N HIS A 216 9.61 4.76 0.15
CA HIS A 216 9.11 3.39 0.04
C HIS A 216 8.61 2.89 1.39
N PHE A 217 7.53 2.10 1.37
CA PHE A 217 7.04 1.43 2.56
C PHE A 217 7.90 0.21 2.91
N CYS A 218 7.86 -0.19 4.18
CA CYS A 218 8.44 -1.46 4.59
C CYS A 218 7.62 -2.64 4.03
N VAL A 219 8.23 -3.81 3.98
CA VAL A 219 7.62 -5.02 3.41
C VAL A 219 6.28 -5.40 4.07
N PRO A 220 6.14 -5.40 5.41
CA PRO A 220 4.88 -5.71 6.08
C PRO A 220 3.72 -4.83 5.62
N LEU A 221 3.92 -3.51 5.50
CA LEU A 221 2.87 -2.58 5.08
C LEU A 221 2.42 -2.86 3.64
N PHE A 222 3.37 -3.10 2.73
CA PHE A 222 3.01 -3.50 1.35
C PHE A 222 2.23 -4.81 1.31
N LYS A 223 2.60 -5.79 2.14
CA LYS A 223 1.88 -7.05 2.23
C LYS A 223 0.46 -6.82 2.76
N MET A 224 0.27 -6.00 3.79
CA MET A 224 -1.05 -5.64 4.31
C MET A 224 -1.91 -4.95 3.24
N LEU A 225 -1.38 -3.97 2.51
CA LEU A 225 -2.10 -3.27 1.42
C LEU A 225 -2.58 -4.23 0.32
N LEU A 226 -1.79 -5.27 0.03
CA LEU A 226 -2.13 -6.28 -0.99
C LEU A 226 -3.00 -7.42 -0.44
N GLY A 227 -3.30 -7.44 0.87
CA GLY A 227 -3.97 -8.55 1.54
C GLY A 227 -3.16 -9.85 1.48
N TYR A 228 -1.84 -9.75 1.63
CA TYR A 228 -0.92 -10.90 1.66
C TYR A 228 -0.66 -11.38 3.09
N PRO A 229 -0.43 -12.69 3.30
CA PRO A 229 -0.25 -13.25 4.64
C PRO A 229 1.00 -12.71 5.33
N ILE A 230 0.87 -12.32 6.60
CA ILE A 230 1.94 -11.81 7.47
C ILE A 230 2.33 -12.91 8.48
N SER A 231 3.60 -12.94 8.88
CA SER A 231 4.12 -13.87 9.89
C SER A 231 5.21 -13.20 10.74
N ILE A 232 5.69 -13.91 11.76
CA ILE A 232 6.86 -13.51 12.57
C ILE A 232 8.07 -13.14 11.71
N GLU A 233 8.22 -13.78 10.55
CA GLU A 233 9.29 -13.52 9.59
C GLU A 233 9.29 -12.09 9.05
N ASP A 234 8.13 -11.42 9.03
CA ASP A 234 8.01 -10.05 8.55
C ASP A 234 8.48 -9.02 9.59
N ILE A 235 8.56 -9.39 10.88
CA ILE A 235 9.02 -8.51 11.97
C ILE A 235 10.47 -8.08 11.72
N ARG A 236 11.28 -8.89 11.04
CA ARG A 236 12.67 -8.54 10.66
C ARG A 236 12.76 -7.23 9.87
N TYR A 237 11.69 -6.85 9.16
CA TYR A 237 11.64 -5.62 8.36
C TYR A 237 11.14 -4.41 9.16
N LEU A 238 10.66 -4.62 10.38
CA LEU A 238 10.28 -3.57 11.33
C LEU A 238 11.39 -3.41 12.37
N ASP A 239 11.75 -4.48 13.05
CA ASP A 239 12.76 -4.48 14.10
C ASP A 239 13.54 -5.80 14.10
N PRO A 240 14.79 -5.80 13.61
CA PRO A 240 15.64 -6.99 13.60
C PRO A 240 15.93 -7.55 14.99
N THR A 241 16.00 -6.69 16.02
CA THR A 241 16.32 -7.09 17.41
C THR A 241 15.15 -7.83 18.03
N VAL A 242 13.94 -7.29 17.85
CA VAL A 242 12.70 -7.95 18.29
C VAL A 242 12.52 -9.26 17.53
N TYR A 243 12.75 -9.27 16.23
CA TYR A 243 12.69 -10.50 15.43
C TYR A 243 13.63 -11.59 15.99
N SER A 244 14.90 -11.27 16.23
CA SER A 244 15.86 -12.22 16.82
C SER A 244 15.40 -12.77 18.17
N SER A 245 14.85 -11.91 19.02
CA SER A 245 14.34 -12.30 20.34
C SER A 245 13.13 -13.25 20.22
N LEU A 246 12.19 -12.95 19.33
CA LEU A 246 11.00 -13.78 19.11
C LEU A 246 11.36 -15.12 18.47
N THR A 247 12.29 -15.15 17.52
CA THR A 247 12.75 -16.41 16.93
C THR A 247 13.50 -17.28 17.93
N TYR A 248 14.28 -16.67 18.84
CA TYR A 248 14.94 -17.40 19.92
C TYR A 248 13.91 -18.08 20.82
N ILE A 249 12.87 -17.36 21.26
CA ILE A 249 11.79 -17.92 22.08
C ILE A 249 11.03 -19.04 21.33
N ARG A 250 10.79 -18.88 20.02
CA ARG A 250 10.09 -19.89 19.20
C ARG A 250 10.89 -21.18 19.03
N ASP A 251 12.21 -21.06 18.89
CA ASP A 251 13.09 -22.17 18.51
C ASP A 251 13.78 -22.83 19.72
N CYS A 252 13.66 -22.26 20.92
CA CYS A 252 14.10 -22.87 22.16
C CYS A 252 12.98 -23.71 22.79
N ASP A 253 13.21 -25.02 22.91
CA ASP A 253 12.27 -26.02 23.46
C ASP A 253 12.24 -26.09 25.01
N ASP A 254 12.85 -25.15 25.75
CA ASP A 254 12.98 -25.22 27.21
C ASP A 254 12.35 -24.01 27.94
N VAL A 255 11.05 -24.12 28.27
CA VAL A 255 10.45 -23.78 29.59
C VAL A 255 9.28 -24.70 29.87
#